data_AF-A0A0N4WKP7-F1
#
_entry.id   AF-A0A0N4WKP7-F1
#
_cell.length_a   1.000
_cell.length_b   1.000
_cell.length_c   1.000
_cell.angle_alpha   90.00
_cell.angle_beta   90.00
_cell.angle_gamma   90.00
#
_symmetry.space_group_name_H-M   'P 1'
#
loop_
_entity.id
_entity.type
_entity.pdbx_description
1 polymer ?
#
loop_
_entity_poly.entity_id
_entity_poly.type
_entity_poly.pdbx_seq_one_letter_code
_entity_poly.pdbx_strand_id
1 'polypeptide(L)'
;LDPLERCTADSKKILSVGTFGHLLVTHAPLLPSSFPDVGKIRSKWARISEPNRDVAIEKPIRFVAGLPCAVKFVASLHNLTENDLRNLRVQVDYPNNTRDYFRPLATDISKEGDRVSSLVLISSSEAWSDAADVTLTLVLLSDSSQKAVSGKFSLFYQCSHF
;
A
#
# COMPACT_ATOMS: atom_id res chain seq x y z
N LEU A 1 38.65 7.29 -32.16
CA LEU A 1 39.29 6.57 -31.04
C LEU A 1 40.24 7.55 -30.39
N ASP A 2 39.86 8.09 -29.25
CA ASP A 2 40.74 8.26 -28.09
C ASP A 2 39.86 8.44 -26.83
N PRO A 3 40.29 7.94 -25.67
CA PRO A 3 39.39 7.52 -24.60
C PRO A 3 39.18 8.65 -23.58
N LEU A 4 37.93 8.82 -23.14
CA LEU A 4 37.60 9.61 -21.95
C LEU A 4 38.23 8.93 -20.71
N GLU A 5 39.41 9.40 -20.31
CA GLU A 5 39.98 9.10 -19.00
C GLU A 5 39.01 9.55 -17.90
N ARG A 6 38.36 8.57 -17.27
CA ARG A 6 37.69 8.73 -15.98
C ARG A 6 38.76 8.92 -14.90
N CYS A 7 39.06 10.16 -14.57
CA CYS A 7 39.80 10.47 -13.36
C CYS A 7 38.82 10.49 -12.17
N THR A 8 38.75 9.36 -11.46
CA THR A 8 38.08 9.23 -10.17
C THR A 8 38.92 9.92 -9.09
N ALA A 9 38.57 11.17 -8.78
CA ALA A 9 39.00 11.85 -7.57
C ALA A 9 37.76 12.44 -6.90
N ASP A 10 37.26 11.73 -5.88
CA ASP A 10 36.17 12.15 -5.00
C ASP A 10 36.63 13.32 -4.09
N SER A 11 37.00 14.42 -4.73
CA SER A 11 37.02 15.73 -4.08
C SER A 11 35.58 16.21 -4.06
N LYS A 12 35.00 16.39 -2.87
CA LYS A 12 33.72 17.07 -2.72
C LYS A 12 33.91 18.51 -3.19
N LYS A 13 33.74 18.76 -4.48
CA LYS A 13 33.85 20.10 -5.08
C LYS A 13 32.70 20.94 -4.54
N ILE A 14 33.04 21.85 -3.62
CA ILE A 14 32.10 22.81 -3.09
C ILE A 14 31.78 23.78 -4.22
N LEU A 15 30.57 23.69 -4.76
CA LEU A 15 30.09 24.61 -5.79
C LEU A 15 29.82 25.97 -5.13
N SER A 16 30.66 26.95 -5.42
CA SER A 16 30.37 28.33 -5.03
C SER A 16 29.14 28.85 -5.78
N VAL A 17 28.42 29.81 -5.20
CA VAL A 17 27.22 30.42 -5.81
C VAL A 17 27.52 30.96 -7.21
N GLY A 18 28.71 31.54 -7.42
CA GLY A 18 29.15 32.04 -8.72
C GLY A 18 29.39 30.92 -9.74
N THR A 19 30.00 29.81 -9.33
CA THR A 19 30.21 28.64 -10.19
C THR A 19 28.89 27.98 -10.57
N PHE A 20 27.94 27.91 -9.65
CA PHE A 20 26.60 27.38 -9.91
C PHE A 20 25.81 28.27 -10.89
N GLY A 21 25.87 29.59 -10.71
CA GLY A 21 25.27 30.54 -11.65
C GLY A 21 25.82 30.39 -13.07
N HIS A 22 27.15 30.26 -13.20
CA HIS A 22 27.78 30.00 -14.51
C HIS A 22 27.29 28.69 -15.13
N LEU A 23 27.19 27.61 -14.34
CA LEU A 23 26.69 26.32 -14.82
C LEU A 23 25.24 26.39 -15.31
N LEU A 24 24.35 27.11 -14.62
CA LEU A 24 22.97 27.29 -15.06
C LEU A 24 22.87 28.09 -16.37
N VAL A 25 23.79 29.03 -16.61
CA VAL A 25 23.84 29.81 -17.86
C VAL A 25 24.40 28.97 -19.00
N THR A 26 25.50 28.25 -18.78
CA THR A 26 26.10 27.40 -19.82
C THR A 26 25.29 26.15 -20.12
N HIS A 27 24.57 25.63 -19.12
CA HIS A 27 23.81 24.38 -19.19
C HIS A 27 22.39 24.66 -18.67
N ALA A 28 21.66 25.49 -19.41
CA ALA A 28 20.28 25.81 -19.09
C ALA A 28 19.48 24.50 -18.93
N PRO A 29 18.88 24.24 -17.77
CA PRO A 29 18.09 23.04 -17.57
C PRO A 29 16.91 23.07 -18.52
N LEU A 30 16.72 21.98 -19.27
CA LEU A 30 15.56 21.81 -20.12
C LEU A 30 14.34 21.62 -19.21
N LEU A 31 13.47 22.64 -19.18
CA LEU A 31 12.18 22.51 -18.52
C LEU A 31 11.28 21.58 -19.36
N PRO A 32 10.45 20.76 -18.72
CA PRO A 32 9.44 20.00 -19.44
C PRO A 32 8.50 20.95 -20.19
N SER A 33 8.01 20.52 -21.35
CA SER A 33 7.12 21.31 -22.20
C SER A 33 5.77 21.64 -21.55
N SER A 34 5.41 20.94 -20.48
CA SER A 34 4.27 21.25 -19.64
C SER A 34 4.53 20.81 -18.19
N PHE A 35 3.94 21.55 -17.26
CA PHE A 35 3.88 21.14 -15.87
C PHE A 35 2.50 20.55 -15.57
N PRO A 36 2.41 19.49 -14.75
CA PRO A 36 1.13 19.03 -14.24
C PRO A 36 0.44 20.18 -13.52
N ASP A 37 -0.85 20.35 -13.78
CA ASP A 37 -1.68 21.30 -13.05
C ASP A 37 -1.74 20.90 -11.58
N VAL A 38 -1.06 21.67 -10.73
CA VAL A 38 -0.96 21.43 -9.28
C VAL A 38 -2.34 21.41 -8.63
N GLY A 39 -3.30 22.19 -9.15
CA GLY A 39 -4.67 22.23 -8.63
C GLY A 39 -5.45 20.93 -8.84
N LYS A 40 -5.00 20.06 -9.75
CA LYS A 40 -5.60 18.75 -10.01
C LYS A 40 -4.97 17.62 -9.20
N ILE A 41 -3.88 17.88 -8.47
CA ILE A 41 -3.22 16.88 -7.64
C ILE A 41 -4.08 16.65 -6.38
N ARG A 42 -4.60 15.43 -6.23
CA ARG A 42 -5.36 15.00 -5.05
C ARG A 42 -4.72 13.75 -4.46
N SER A 43 -4.51 13.77 -3.14
CA SER A 43 -4.06 12.56 -2.44
C SER A 43 -5.21 11.55 -2.34
N LYS A 44 -4.95 10.33 -2.81
CA LYS A 44 -5.81 9.17 -2.59
C LYS A 44 -5.46 8.57 -1.24
N TRP A 45 -6.46 8.34 -0.39
CA TRP A 45 -6.23 7.74 0.92
C TRP A 45 -7.46 6.97 1.39
N ALA A 46 -7.25 6.09 2.36
CA ALA A 46 -8.31 5.31 2.97
C ALA A 46 -8.08 5.21 4.48
N ARG A 47 -9.18 5.11 5.23
CA ARG A 47 -9.17 4.90 6.67
C ARG A 47 -9.92 3.62 7.00
N ILE A 48 -9.20 2.62 7.49
CA ILE A 48 -9.76 1.37 7.96
C ILE A 48 -10.39 1.63 9.33
N SER A 49 -11.67 1.34 9.48
CA SER A 49 -12.42 1.44 10.73
C SER A 49 -12.66 0.10 11.39
N GLU A 50 -12.80 -0.97 10.58
CA GLU A 50 -12.87 -2.34 11.06
C GLU A 50 -11.95 -3.22 10.20
N PRO A 51 -11.28 -4.22 10.79
CA PRO A 51 -11.36 -4.63 12.20
C PRO A 51 -10.67 -3.65 13.17
N ASN A 52 -10.97 -3.69 14.47
CA ASN A 52 -10.36 -2.80 15.48
C ASN A 52 -9.14 -3.48 16.13
N ARG A 53 -7.98 -2.83 16.05
CA ARG A 53 -6.70 -3.35 16.54
C ARG A 53 -6.71 -3.52 18.05
N ASP A 54 -7.23 -2.54 18.78
CA ASP A 54 -7.22 -2.54 20.25
C ASP A 54 -8.06 -3.71 20.77
N VAL A 55 -9.22 -3.94 20.15
CA VAL A 55 -10.09 -5.09 20.45
C VAL A 55 -9.40 -6.41 20.13
N ALA A 56 -8.66 -6.49 19.02
CA ALA A 56 -7.98 -7.72 18.61
C ALA A 56 -6.78 -8.08 19.50
N ILE A 57 -6.14 -7.09 20.13
CA ILE A 57 -5.08 -7.32 21.13
C ILE A 57 -5.67 -7.96 22.39
N GLU A 58 -6.81 -7.46 22.87
CA GLU A 58 -7.47 -8.00 24.07
C GLU A 58 -8.13 -9.36 23.79
N LYS A 59 -8.76 -9.50 22.63
CA LYS A 59 -9.50 -10.70 22.23
C LYS A 59 -9.13 -11.11 20.80
N PRO A 60 -8.11 -11.98 20.65
CA PRO A 60 -7.71 -12.50 19.36
C PRO A 60 -8.87 -13.22 18.67
N ILE A 61 -8.95 -13.08 17.35
CA ILE A 61 -9.93 -13.82 16.54
C ILE A 61 -9.48 -15.27 16.49
N ARG A 62 -10.32 -16.18 16.98
CA ARG A 62 -10.05 -17.62 16.99
C ARG A 62 -10.68 -18.29 15.79
N PHE A 63 -9.92 -19.09 15.06
CA PHE A 63 -10.41 -19.91 13.98
C PHE A 63 -9.70 -21.26 13.92
N VAL A 64 -10.26 -22.20 13.15
CA VAL A 64 -9.75 -23.56 13.04
C VAL A 64 -8.94 -23.72 11.76
N ALA A 65 -7.80 -24.40 11.84
CA ALA A 65 -6.99 -24.72 10.66
C ALA A 65 -7.80 -25.51 9.62
N GLY A 66 -7.60 -25.20 8.35
CA GLY A 66 -8.32 -25.80 7.23
C GLY A 66 -9.72 -25.21 6.97
N LEU A 67 -10.22 -24.31 7.83
CA LEU A 67 -11.52 -23.66 7.65
C LEU A 67 -11.36 -22.14 7.49
N PRO A 68 -11.94 -21.51 6.45
CA PRO A 68 -11.95 -20.07 6.30
C PRO A 68 -12.75 -19.38 7.41
N CYS A 69 -12.17 -18.33 7.99
CA CYS A 69 -12.82 -17.42 8.92
C CYS A 69 -13.14 -16.11 8.20
N ALA A 70 -14.41 -15.72 8.18
CA ALA A 70 -14.82 -14.44 7.62
C ALA A 70 -14.62 -13.32 8.64
N VAL A 71 -13.85 -12.30 8.26
CA VAL A 71 -13.58 -11.11 9.07
C VAL A 71 -14.14 -9.88 8.40
N LYS A 72 -14.90 -9.11 9.15
CA LYS A 72 -15.49 -7.86 8.66
C LYS A 72 -14.40 -6.81 8.47
N PHE A 73 -14.32 -6.28 7.25
CA PHE A 73 -13.41 -5.23 6.86
C PHE A 73 -14.21 -4.02 6.39
N VAL A 74 -14.02 -2.89 7.07
CA VAL A 74 -14.71 -1.64 6.75
C VAL A 74 -13.68 -0.53 6.63
N ALA A 75 -13.73 0.20 5.52
CA ALA A 75 -12.88 1.36 5.31
C ALA A 75 -13.62 2.50 4.59
N SER A 76 -13.31 3.73 4.99
CA SER A 76 -13.67 4.94 4.26
C SER A 76 -12.61 5.23 3.19
N LEU A 77 -13.06 5.65 2.02
CA LEU A 77 -12.28 5.83 0.80
C LEU A 77 -12.36 7.30 0.36
N HIS A 78 -11.22 7.89 -0.02
CA HIS A 78 -11.17 9.29 -0.39
C HIS A 78 -10.37 9.50 -1.68
N ASN A 79 -10.95 10.29 -2.59
CA ASN A 79 -10.37 10.65 -3.90
C ASN A 79 -10.06 9.45 -4.82
N LEU A 80 -10.76 8.33 -4.67
CA LEU A 80 -10.67 7.19 -5.59
C LEU A 80 -11.59 7.39 -6.79
N THR A 81 -11.09 7.05 -7.98
CA THR A 81 -11.87 7.01 -9.22
C THR A 81 -12.56 5.67 -9.37
N GLU A 82 -13.54 5.56 -10.28
CA GLU A 82 -14.21 4.28 -10.57
C GLU A 82 -13.21 3.20 -11.02
N ASN A 83 -12.18 3.56 -11.77
CA ASN A 83 -11.11 2.64 -12.17
C ASN A 83 -10.31 2.15 -10.95
N ASP A 84 -10.03 3.03 -9.99
CA ASP A 84 -9.36 2.65 -8.75
C ASP A 84 -10.21 1.66 -7.95
N LEU A 85 -11.53 1.90 -7.86
CA LEU A 85 -12.46 1.00 -7.16
C LEU A 85 -12.48 -0.41 -7.77
N ARG A 86 -12.39 -0.52 -9.10
CA ARG A 86 -12.30 -1.83 -9.79
C ARG A 86 -11.02 -2.59 -9.46
N ASN A 87 -9.93 -1.85 -9.22
CA ASN A 87 -8.60 -2.36 -8.92
C ASN A 87 -8.28 -2.42 -7.42
N LEU A 88 -9.22 -2.02 -6.57
CA LEU A 88 -9.10 -2.10 -5.12
C LEU A 88 -9.04 -3.56 -4.68
N ARG A 89 -8.06 -3.88 -3.82
CA ARG A 89 -7.92 -5.19 -3.20
C ARG A 89 -7.65 -5.03 -1.71
N VAL A 90 -8.05 -6.03 -0.93
CA VAL A 90 -7.55 -6.23 0.44
C VAL A 90 -6.46 -7.29 0.37
N GLN A 91 -5.24 -6.89 0.65
CA GLN A 91 -4.11 -7.79 0.81
C GLN A 91 -4.10 -8.34 2.24
N VAL A 92 -3.91 -9.64 2.36
CA VAL A 92 -3.78 -10.37 3.64
C VAL A 92 -2.37 -10.91 3.70
N ASP A 93 -1.54 -10.40 4.61
CA ASP A 93 -0.22 -10.93 4.89
C ASP A 93 -0.28 -11.83 6.12
N TYR A 94 0.12 -13.10 5.95
CA TYR A 94 0.14 -14.10 7.01
C TYR A 94 1.53 -14.20 7.68
N PRO A 95 1.64 -14.77 8.89
CA PRO A 95 2.90 -14.92 9.61
C PRO A 95 3.99 -15.72 8.87
N ASN A 96 3.58 -16.64 8.00
CA ASN A 96 4.46 -17.47 7.17
C ASN A 96 4.96 -16.76 5.89
N ASN A 97 4.73 -15.44 5.77
CA ASN A 97 5.03 -14.61 4.59
C ASN A 97 4.24 -14.97 3.32
N THR A 98 3.17 -15.78 3.42
CA THR A 98 2.23 -15.93 2.30
C THR A 98 1.30 -14.73 2.23
N ARG A 99 0.79 -14.46 1.03
CA ARG A 99 -0.06 -13.30 0.74
C ARG A 99 -1.25 -13.69 -0.09
N ASP A 100 -2.43 -13.27 0.35
CA ASP A 100 -3.67 -13.39 -0.42
C ASP A 100 -4.19 -12.00 -0.81
N TYR A 101 -4.95 -11.95 -1.90
CA TYR A 101 -5.61 -10.74 -2.36
C TYR A 101 -7.10 -10.99 -2.54
N PHE A 102 -7.90 -10.22 -1.82
CA PHE A 102 -9.35 -10.24 -1.92
C PHE A 102 -9.84 -9.05 -2.72
N ARG A 103 -10.72 -9.30 -3.68
CA ARG A 103 -11.44 -8.27 -4.39
C ARG A 103 -12.79 -8.05 -3.69
N PRO A 104 -13.05 -6.87 -3.11
CA PRO A 104 -14.37 -6.53 -2.64
C PRO A 104 -15.40 -6.66 -3.76
N LEU A 105 -16.59 -7.15 -3.46
CA LEU A 105 -17.67 -7.19 -4.44
C LEU A 105 -18.14 -5.78 -4.75
N ALA A 106 -18.73 -5.58 -5.93
CA ALA A 106 -19.33 -4.29 -6.28
C ALA A 106 -20.45 -3.89 -5.30
N THR A 107 -21.12 -4.88 -4.70
CA THR A 107 -22.15 -4.69 -3.66
C THR A 107 -21.59 -4.26 -2.31
N ASP A 108 -20.30 -4.51 -2.05
CA ASP A 108 -19.62 -4.17 -0.80
C ASP A 108 -19.17 -2.70 -0.78
N ILE A 109 -19.13 -2.07 -1.95
CA ILE A 109 -18.75 -0.66 -2.12
C ILE A 109 -20.02 0.19 -2.12
N SER A 110 -20.00 1.31 -1.40
CA SER A 110 -21.11 2.27 -1.39
C SER A 110 -21.38 2.79 -2.81
N LYS A 111 -22.62 3.20 -3.08
CA LYS A 111 -23.00 3.76 -4.38
C LYS A 111 -22.20 5.02 -4.70
N GLU A 112 -21.82 5.75 -3.66
CA GLU A 112 -21.01 6.95 -3.68
C GLU A 112 -19.51 6.66 -3.88
N GLY A 113 -19.07 5.41 -3.68
CA GLY A 113 -17.67 4.99 -3.84
C GLY A 113 -16.75 5.45 -2.70
N ASP A 114 -17.31 5.96 -1.62
CA ASP A 114 -16.63 6.53 -0.46
C ASP A 114 -16.43 5.56 0.70
N ARG A 115 -16.99 4.34 0.61
CA ARG A 115 -16.92 3.34 1.66
C ARG A 115 -16.91 1.94 1.07
N VAL A 116 -16.10 1.07 1.67
CA VAL A 116 -16.14 -0.38 1.44
C VAL A 116 -16.46 -1.10 2.74
N SER A 117 -17.33 -2.11 2.66
CA SER A 117 -17.72 -2.98 3.76
C SER A 117 -17.81 -4.40 3.24
N SER A 118 -16.74 -5.17 3.40
CA SER A 118 -16.61 -6.52 2.83
C SER A 118 -16.25 -7.55 3.90
N LEU A 119 -16.44 -8.82 3.59
CA LEU A 119 -15.98 -9.94 4.40
C LEU A 119 -14.71 -10.51 3.78
N VAL A 120 -13.59 -10.38 4.49
CA VAL A 120 -12.30 -10.92 4.09
C VAL A 120 -12.16 -12.31 4.70
N LEU A 121 -11.88 -13.31 3.86
CA LEU A 121 -11.69 -14.67 4.34
C LEU A 121 -10.23 -14.87 4.73
N ILE A 122 -10.01 -15.35 5.94
CA ILE A 122 -8.69 -15.68 6.46
C ILE A 122 -8.66 -17.16 6.71
N SER A 123 -7.71 -17.84 6.09
CA SER A 123 -7.54 -19.27 6.24
C SER A 123 -6.07 -19.61 6.42
N SER A 124 -5.80 -20.66 7.18
CA SER A 124 -4.48 -21.28 7.24
C SER A 124 -4.66 -22.77 7.10
N SER A 125 -3.78 -23.42 6.33
CA SER A 125 -3.78 -24.87 6.16
C SER A 125 -3.29 -25.60 7.42
N GLU A 126 -2.45 -24.93 8.21
CA GLU A 126 -1.80 -25.46 9.40
C GLU A 126 -2.23 -24.65 10.62
N ALA A 127 -2.36 -25.31 11.77
CA ALA A 127 -2.60 -24.60 13.02
C ALA A 127 -1.34 -23.86 13.46
N TRP A 128 -1.51 -22.81 14.25
CA TRP A 128 -0.40 -22.06 14.81
C TRP A 128 -0.21 -22.45 16.27
N SER A 129 1.04 -22.55 16.71
CA SER A 129 1.35 -22.86 18.10
C SER A 129 0.86 -21.78 19.05
N ASP A 130 0.91 -20.52 18.60
CA ASP A 130 0.53 -19.33 19.35
C ASP A 130 -0.33 -18.40 18.51
N ALA A 131 -0.94 -17.40 19.16
CA ALA A 131 -1.58 -16.30 18.45
C ALA A 131 -0.52 -15.53 17.64
N ALA A 132 -0.84 -15.23 16.38
CA ALA A 132 0.06 -14.58 15.45
C ALA A 132 -0.62 -13.41 14.73
N ASP A 133 0.18 -12.48 14.25
CA ASP A 133 -0.28 -11.30 13.54
C ASP A 133 -0.62 -11.62 12.08
N VAL A 134 -1.86 -11.34 11.65
CA VAL A 134 -2.23 -11.25 10.24
C VAL A 134 -2.48 -9.79 9.92
N THR A 135 -1.85 -9.31 8.86
CA THR A 135 -1.99 -7.91 8.43
C THR A 135 -2.98 -7.81 7.28
N LEU A 136 -4.02 -7.00 7.47
CA LEU A 136 -4.94 -6.57 6.42
C LEU A 136 -4.52 -5.20 5.90
N THR A 137 -4.29 -5.10 4.59
CA THR A 137 -3.89 -3.87 3.93
C THR A 137 -4.81 -3.58 2.75
N LEU A 138 -5.38 -2.38 2.69
CA LEU A 138 -6.08 -1.95 1.49
C LEU A 138 -5.05 -1.52 0.44
N VAL A 139 -5.14 -2.04 -0.79
CA VAL A 139 -4.19 -1.74 -1.87
C VAL A 139 -4.92 -1.47 -3.19
N LEU A 140 -4.26 -0.70 -4.06
CA LEU A 140 -4.68 -0.50 -5.44
C LEU A 140 -3.71 -1.25 -6.35
N LEU A 141 -4.23 -2.16 -7.17
CA LEU A 141 -3.43 -2.77 -8.23
C LEU A 141 -3.35 -1.77 -9.39
N SER A 142 -2.13 -1.41 -9.79
CA SER A 142 -1.91 -0.59 -10.99
C SER A 142 -1.21 -1.44 -12.04
N ASP A 143 -1.59 -1.27 -13.30
CA ASP A 143 -1.03 -2.02 -14.45
C ASP A 143 0.46 -1.74 -14.66
N SER A 144 0.98 -0.65 -14.09
CA SER A 144 2.41 -0.39 -13.96
C SER A 144 2.79 -0.44 -12.48
N SER A 145 3.76 -1.27 -12.13
CA SER A 145 4.34 -1.45 -10.78
C SER A 145 4.72 -0.13 -10.07
N GLN A 146 3.78 0.65 -9.53
CA GLN A 146 4.03 1.71 -8.55
C GLN A 146 2.83 2.00 -7.62
N LYS A 147 3.16 1.88 -6.31
CA LYS A 147 2.63 2.53 -5.10
C LYS A 147 1.20 2.23 -4.64
N ALA A 148 1.16 1.38 -3.61
CA ALA A 148 0.03 1.18 -2.71
C ALA A 148 -0.37 2.47 -1.99
N VAL A 149 -1.68 2.70 -1.91
CA VAL A 149 -2.27 3.55 -0.88
C VAL A 149 -2.26 2.71 0.41
N SER A 150 -1.23 2.86 1.24
CA SER A 150 -1.04 1.99 2.41
C SER A 150 -1.86 2.47 3.60
N GLY A 151 -2.91 1.73 3.92
CA GLY A 151 -3.41 1.61 5.29
C GLY A 151 -3.02 0.23 5.79
N LYS A 152 -2.03 0.13 6.68
CA LYS A 152 -1.57 -1.14 7.25
C LYS A 152 -2.33 -1.41 8.55
N PHE A 153 -2.97 -2.57 8.66
CA PHE A 153 -3.70 -2.96 9.86
C PHE A 153 -3.25 -4.35 10.32
N SER A 154 -2.63 -4.46 11.50
CA SER A 154 -2.22 -5.75 12.07
C SER A 154 -3.27 -6.20 13.08
N LEU A 155 -3.65 -7.46 13.03
CA LEU A 155 -4.53 -8.09 14.00
C LEU A 155 -3.92 -9.37 14.51
N PHE A 156 -4.20 -9.68 15.78
CA PHE A 156 -3.83 -10.94 16.39
C PHE A 156 -4.90 -12.01 16.13
N TYR A 157 -4.46 -13.13 15.60
CA TYR A 157 -5.28 -14.27 15.26
C TYR A 157 -4.72 -15.53 15.92
N GLN A 158 -5.60 -16.38 16.44
CA GLN A 158 -5.21 -17.65 17.02
C GLN A 158 -5.84 -18.78 16.20
N CYS A 159 -5.00 -19.56 15.52
CA CYS A 159 -5.42 -20.69 14.69
C CYS A 159 -5.23 -22.00 15.45
N SER A 160 -6.33 -22.67 15.80
CA SER A 160 -6.31 -23.91 16.58
C SER A 160 -6.58 -25.15 15.72
N HIS A 161 -6.14 -26.33 16.18
CA HIS A 161 -6.61 -27.61 15.65
C HIS A 161 -8.04 -27.91 16.09
N PHE A 162 -8.68 -28.87 15.40
CA PHE A 162 -9.97 -29.46 15.79
C PHE A 162 -9.81 -30.34 17.03
#